data_AF-A0AAU1NSF9-F1
#
_entry.id   AF-A0AAU1NSF9-F1
#
_cell.length_a   1.000
_cell.length_b   1.000
_cell.length_c   1.000
_cell.angle_alpha   90.00
_cell.angle_beta   90.00
_cell.angle_gamma   90.00
#
_symmetry.space_group_name_H-M   'P 1'
#
loop_
_entity.id
_entity.type
_entity.pdbx_description
1 polymer ?
#
loop_
_entity_poly.entity_id
_entity_poly.type
_entity_poly.pdbx_seq_one_letter_code
_entity_poly.pdbx_strand_id
1 'polypeptide(L)'
;MMSGSVRVDGNSLVLPGGARVRFVRTLRLPETGTHPLPPGLGEFPVRRVEDYTDSVPPQWRARGGVMLPMYLREAMWLSFAGTAEPAALQVGVGKVCAISGLPWSSRLSRDPQNYVVLPRQPWLDGIKSGKGTVRQFVALPLGLGATVEGQVTGEETWGGIQLQAFALTESALGAWRAEEARKREAAARAVPPAPGGMQWMGPSGGYGAAPMPAAPGAAPQAQAARSMGIGAGGTMRQQVFQDDRPGSDWAETAAGRVFVHLVTPPDWRRITGEEPPPSPVDRAAYTRAGLPWFDYYDESAEDLAPTDTLGAVKPAGDWLGDDHEPWQAPGAHQIKPLGDAGKPVADGDW
;
A
#
# COMPACT_ATOMS: atom_id res chain seq x y z
N MET A 1 -0.34 -23.06 17.76
CA MET A 1 -0.44 -21.59 17.61
C MET A 1 -1.53 -21.30 16.61
N MET A 2 -2.57 -20.56 16.98
CA MET A 2 -3.66 -20.22 16.07
C MET A 2 -3.11 -19.28 14.98
N SER A 3 -2.92 -19.78 13.76
CA SER A 3 -2.74 -18.91 12.60
C SER A 3 -4.03 -18.11 12.44
N GLY A 4 -4.01 -16.83 12.77
CA GLY A 4 -5.14 -15.96 12.46
C GLY A 4 -5.35 -15.89 10.94
N SER A 5 -6.59 -15.77 10.49
CA SER A 5 -6.86 -15.39 9.10
C SER A 5 -6.66 -13.89 8.93
N VAL A 6 -6.28 -13.46 7.72
CA VAL A 6 -6.27 -12.04 7.36
C VAL A 6 -7.71 -11.54 7.33
N ARG A 7 -7.99 -10.43 8.01
CA ARG A 7 -9.33 -9.84 8.07
C ARG A 7 -9.42 -8.63 7.14
N VAL A 8 -10.59 -8.44 6.54
CA VAL A 8 -10.96 -7.20 5.85
C VAL A 8 -11.80 -6.36 6.83
N ASP A 9 -11.35 -5.14 7.10
CA ASP A 9 -12.00 -4.17 7.97
C ASP A 9 -12.23 -2.87 7.18
N GLY A 10 -13.46 -2.67 6.72
CA GLY A 10 -13.75 -1.69 5.65
C GLY A 10 -12.96 -2.03 4.39
N ASN A 11 -12.11 -1.10 3.94
CA ASN A 11 -11.18 -1.31 2.81
C ASN A 11 -9.75 -1.65 3.28
N SER A 12 -9.53 -1.82 4.58
CA SER A 12 -8.22 -2.19 5.14
C SER A 12 -8.05 -3.70 5.25
N LEU A 13 -6.84 -4.17 5.05
CA LEU A 13 -6.40 -5.51 5.47
C LEU A 13 -5.77 -5.44 6.85
N VAL A 14 -6.19 -6.32 7.74
CA VAL A 14 -5.58 -6.52 9.06
C VAL A 14 -5.00 -7.92 9.09
N LEU A 15 -3.67 -8.00 9.02
CA LEU A 15 -2.95 -9.26 9.08
C LEU A 15 -2.79 -9.68 10.56
N PRO A 16 -2.72 -10.99 10.84
CA PRO A 16 -2.33 -11.50 12.15
C PRO A 16 -1.01 -10.89 12.60
N GLY A 17 -0.93 -10.50 13.88
CA GLY A 17 0.16 -9.66 14.40
C GLY A 17 -0.12 -8.16 14.34
N GLY A 18 -1.28 -7.73 13.81
CA GLY A 18 -1.75 -6.35 13.93
C GLY A 18 -1.30 -5.40 12.83
N ALA A 19 -0.54 -5.88 11.83
CA ALA A 19 -0.20 -5.09 10.66
C ALA A 19 -1.45 -4.71 9.87
N ARG A 20 -1.69 -3.40 9.70
CA ARG A 20 -2.78 -2.86 8.90
C ARG A 20 -2.21 -2.36 7.57
N VAL A 21 -2.85 -2.72 6.47
CA VAL A 21 -2.48 -2.28 5.11
C VAL A 21 -3.71 -1.72 4.42
N ARG A 22 -3.59 -0.51 3.87
CA ARG A 22 -4.59 0.09 2.99
C ARG A 22 -3.99 0.39 1.63
N PHE A 23 -4.77 0.18 0.59
CA PHE A 23 -4.38 0.48 -0.79
C PHE A 23 -4.94 1.85 -1.12
N VAL A 24 -4.06 2.82 -1.31
CA VAL A 24 -4.44 4.21 -1.51
C VAL A 24 -4.18 4.59 -2.96
N ARG A 25 -5.17 5.22 -3.55
CA ARG A 25 -5.13 5.73 -4.92
C ARG A 25 -4.27 6.98 -4.96
N THR A 26 -3.56 7.22 -6.05
CA THR A 26 -2.76 8.43 -6.17
C THR A 26 -2.54 8.85 -7.62
N LEU A 27 -1.97 10.02 -7.80
CA LEU A 27 -1.60 10.55 -9.10
C LEU A 27 -0.41 9.76 -9.67
N ARG A 28 -0.50 9.35 -10.93
CA ARG A 28 0.65 8.75 -11.61
C ARG A 28 1.71 9.81 -11.90
N LEU A 29 2.93 9.51 -11.48
CA LEU A 29 4.08 10.39 -11.72
C LEU A 29 4.68 10.21 -13.12
N PRO A 30 5.23 11.28 -13.72
CA PRO A 30 6.02 11.16 -14.93
C PRO A 30 7.22 10.24 -14.74
N GLU A 31 7.58 9.53 -15.79
CA GLU A 31 8.64 8.51 -15.75
C GLU A 31 10.05 9.12 -15.85
N THR A 32 10.14 10.39 -16.23
CA THR A 32 11.37 11.18 -16.24
C THR A 32 11.50 12.05 -14.99
N GLY A 33 12.72 12.14 -14.45
CA GLY A 33 13.03 12.94 -13.27
C GLY A 33 12.74 12.24 -11.94
N THR A 34 12.84 13.00 -10.84
CA THR A 34 12.51 12.56 -9.48
C THR A 34 11.56 13.57 -8.87
N HIS A 35 10.42 13.09 -8.37
CA HIS A 35 9.29 13.94 -7.98
C HIS A 35 9.04 13.87 -6.46
N PRO A 36 8.40 14.90 -5.88
CA PRO A 36 7.84 14.80 -4.53
C PRO A 36 6.69 13.78 -4.49
N LEU A 37 6.33 13.36 -3.28
CA LEU A 37 5.26 12.40 -3.03
C LEU A 37 3.88 13.03 -3.38
N PRO A 38 3.06 12.37 -4.20
CA PRO A 38 1.68 12.79 -4.44
C PRO A 38 0.77 12.46 -3.24
N PRO A 39 -0.38 13.13 -3.07
CA PRO A 39 -1.32 12.82 -2.00
C PRO A 39 -2.05 11.49 -2.25
N GLY A 40 -2.72 11.00 -1.20
CA GLY A 40 -3.79 10.02 -1.36
C GLY A 40 -5.04 10.65 -1.99
N LEU A 41 -5.66 9.93 -2.93
CA LEU A 41 -6.90 10.31 -3.63
C LEU A 41 -8.04 9.35 -3.28
N GLY A 42 -8.06 8.89 -2.02
CA GLY A 42 -9.00 7.90 -1.49
C GLY A 42 -8.47 6.46 -1.54
N GLU A 43 -9.21 5.56 -0.90
CA GLU A 43 -8.85 4.14 -0.81
C GLU A 43 -9.48 3.32 -1.94
N PHE A 44 -8.78 2.26 -2.39
CA PHE A 44 -9.40 1.25 -3.24
C PHE A 44 -10.38 0.39 -2.41
N PRO A 45 -11.55 0.04 -2.95
CA PRO A 45 -12.41 -0.95 -2.30
C PRO A 45 -11.74 -2.31 -2.34
N VAL A 46 -11.83 -3.04 -1.23
CA VAL A 46 -11.26 -4.38 -1.08
C VAL A 46 -12.37 -5.39 -0.79
N ARG A 47 -12.39 -6.49 -1.53
CA ARG A 47 -13.36 -7.57 -1.36
C ARG A 47 -12.65 -8.90 -1.22
N ARG A 48 -13.19 -9.80 -0.41
CA ARG A 48 -12.64 -11.16 -0.28
C ARG A 48 -13.06 -11.98 -1.49
N VAL A 49 -12.15 -12.79 -2.01
CA VAL A 49 -12.45 -13.70 -3.12
C VAL A 49 -13.52 -14.73 -2.73
N GLU A 50 -13.52 -15.15 -1.47
CA GLU A 50 -14.48 -16.14 -0.92
C GLU A 50 -15.94 -15.65 -0.91
N ASP A 51 -16.16 -14.34 -0.95
CA ASP A 51 -17.51 -13.75 -1.00
C ASP A 51 -18.11 -13.80 -2.43
N TYR A 52 -17.32 -14.17 -3.45
CA TYR A 52 -17.69 -14.12 -4.88
C TYR A 52 -17.33 -15.40 -5.65
N THR A 53 -17.40 -16.57 -5.00
CA THR A 53 -16.96 -17.86 -5.58
C THR A 53 -17.63 -18.24 -6.90
N ASP A 54 -18.82 -17.72 -7.20
CA ASP A 54 -19.56 -18.05 -8.41
C ASP A 54 -19.15 -17.20 -9.62
N SER A 55 -18.50 -16.05 -9.40
CA SER A 55 -18.17 -15.07 -10.43
C SER A 55 -16.66 -14.83 -10.62
N VAL A 56 -15.85 -15.16 -9.61
CA VAL A 56 -14.38 -15.12 -9.71
C VAL A 56 -13.82 -16.26 -10.58
N PRO A 57 -12.67 -16.06 -11.22
CA PRO A 57 -12.01 -17.13 -11.97
C PRO A 57 -11.71 -18.37 -11.11
N PRO A 58 -11.83 -19.60 -11.65
CA PRO A 58 -11.61 -20.83 -10.89
C PRO A 58 -10.25 -20.88 -10.18
N GLN A 59 -9.20 -20.36 -10.81
CA GLN A 59 -7.85 -20.29 -10.25
C GLN A 59 -7.76 -19.39 -9.01
N TRP A 60 -8.64 -18.39 -8.88
CA TRP A 60 -8.69 -17.53 -7.69
C TRP A 60 -9.36 -18.23 -6.52
N ARG A 61 -10.37 -19.08 -6.75
CA ARG A 61 -10.98 -19.89 -5.68
C ARG A 61 -9.96 -20.78 -4.99
N ALA A 62 -9.11 -21.45 -5.77
CA ALA A 62 -8.06 -22.30 -5.24
C ALA A 62 -6.99 -21.51 -4.47
N ARG A 63 -6.72 -20.27 -4.88
CA ARG A 63 -5.71 -19.41 -4.26
C ARG A 63 -6.21 -18.63 -3.04
N GLY A 64 -7.49 -18.24 -3.05
CA GLY A 64 -8.09 -17.32 -2.10
C GLY A 64 -7.53 -15.90 -2.21
N GLY A 65 -7.63 -15.18 -1.10
CA GLY A 65 -7.14 -13.81 -0.96
C GLY A 65 -8.24 -12.76 -1.11
N VAL A 66 -7.82 -11.56 -1.50
CA VAL A 66 -8.70 -10.41 -1.72
C VAL A 66 -8.49 -9.85 -3.11
N MET A 67 -9.39 -9.00 -3.55
CA MET A 67 -9.31 -8.33 -4.84
C MET A 67 -9.67 -6.85 -4.71
N LEU A 68 -9.10 -6.02 -5.58
CA LEU A 68 -9.41 -4.61 -5.70
C LEU A 68 -9.45 -4.19 -7.18
N PRO A 69 -10.28 -3.20 -7.56
CA PRO A 69 -10.34 -2.70 -8.92
C PRO A 69 -9.23 -1.70 -9.18
N MET A 70 -8.62 -1.74 -10.36
CA MET A 70 -7.61 -0.76 -10.74
C MET A 70 -7.60 -0.56 -12.26
N TYR A 71 -7.54 0.69 -12.73
CA TYR A 71 -7.44 1.02 -14.14
C TYR A 71 -6.02 0.74 -14.67
N LEU A 72 -5.94 0.48 -15.97
CA LEU A 72 -4.66 0.38 -16.67
C LEU A 72 -3.87 1.69 -16.48
N ARG A 73 -2.60 1.59 -16.09
CA ARG A 73 -1.72 2.73 -15.76
C ARG A 73 -2.21 3.57 -14.56
N GLU A 74 -3.14 3.09 -13.74
CA GLU A 74 -3.41 3.73 -12.45
C GLU A 74 -2.21 3.52 -11.51
N ALA A 75 -2.02 4.43 -10.57
CA ALA A 75 -0.98 4.34 -9.54
C ALA A 75 -1.59 4.10 -8.16
N MET A 76 -0.86 3.39 -7.30
CA MET A 76 -1.23 3.17 -5.91
C MET A 76 -0.03 3.32 -4.98
N TRP A 77 -0.33 3.49 -3.69
CA TRP A 77 0.63 3.30 -2.60
C TRP A 77 0.00 2.53 -1.44
N LEU A 78 0.83 1.99 -0.55
CA LEU A 78 0.39 1.23 0.62
C LEU A 78 0.54 2.07 1.88
N SER A 79 -0.57 2.32 2.59
CA SER A 79 -0.55 2.95 3.91
C SER A 79 -0.49 1.88 5.00
N PHE A 80 0.39 2.06 5.98
CA PHE A 80 0.52 1.17 7.14
C PHE A 80 -0.02 1.79 8.44
N ALA A 81 -0.61 2.98 8.35
CA ALA A 81 -1.18 3.68 9.48
C ALA A 81 -2.33 2.86 10.12
N GLY A 82 -2.38 2.90 11.45
CA GLY A 82 -3.27 2.05 12.26
C GLY A 82 -2.70 0.66 12.58
N THR A 83 -1.43 0.39 12.23
CA THR A 83 -0.70 -0.77 12.74
C THR A 83 -0.40 -0.57 14.23
N ALA A 84 -0.96 -1.44 15.07
CA ALA A 84 -0.94 -1.26 16.52
C ALA A 84 0.32 -1.84 17.20
N GLU A 85 0.91 -2.89 16.63
CA GLU A 85 2.08 -3.58 17.16
C GLU A 85 3.14 -3.75 16.06
N PRO A 86 4.43 -3.89 16.42
CA PRO A 86 5.46 -4.02 15.42
C PRO A 86 5.32 -5.29 14.59
N ALA A 87 5.54 -5.15 13.29
CA ALA A 87 5.52 -6.25 12.35
C ALA A 87 6.57 -6.03 11.25
N ALA A 88 7.25 -7.09 10.84
CA ALA A 88 7.99 -7.11 9.60
C ALA A 88 7.03 -7.50 8.47
N LEU A 89 6.76 -6.57 7.54
CA LEU A 89 5.85 -6.78 6.42
C LEU A 89 6.65 -6.97 5.13
N GLN A 90 6.54 -8.14 4.52
CA GLN A 90 7.01 -8.38 3.16
C GLN A 90 5.95 -7.94 2.17
N VAL A 91 6.38 -7.20 1.15
CA VAL A 91 5.55 -6.77 0.02
C VAL A 91 6.13 -7.34 -1.26
N GLY A 92 5.32 -8.09 -2.00
CA GLY A 92 5.69 -8.72 -3.26
C GLY A 92 4.81 -8.21 -4.39
N VAL A 93 5.39 -8.07 -5.57
CA VAL A 93 4.71 -7.68 -6.80
C VAL A 93 4.98 -8.76 -7.84
N GLY A 94 3.96 -9.57 -8.15
CA GLY A 94 4.14 -10.76 -8.99
C GLY A 94 5.27 -11.68 -8.52
N LYS A 95 5.30 -12.02 -7.23
CA LYS A 95 6.32 -12.88 -6.61
C LYS A 95 7.76 -12.37 -6.70
N VAL A 96 7.97 -11.09 -6.97
CA VAL A 96 9.24 -10.39 -6.76
C VAL A 96 9.12 -9.50 -5.53
N CYS A 97 10.07 -9.57 -4.59
CA CYS A 97 10.05 -8.70 -3.43
C CYS A 97 10.24 -7.24 -3.84
N ALA A 98 9.32 -6.36 -3.45
CA ALA A 98 9.37 -4.92 -3.77
C ALA A 98 10.53 -4.17 -3.08
N ILE A 99 11.19 -4.81 -2.10
CA ILE A 99 12.29 -4.23 -1.33
C ILE A 99 13.65 -4.74 -1.84
N SER A 100 13.83 -6.06 -1.94
CA SER A 100 15.11 -6.63 -2.36
C SER A 100 15.22 -6.93 -3.85
N GLY A 101 14.11 -7.06 -4.57
CA GLY A 101 14.10 -7.55 -5.95
C GLY A 101 14.32 -9.05 -6.11
N LEU A 102 14.51 -9.78 -5.00
CA LEU A 102 14.69 -11.23 -5.04
C LEU A 102 13.36 -11.96 -5.22
N PRO A 103 13.38 -13.23 -5.69
CA PRO A 103 12.20 -14.08 -5.72
C PRO A 103 11.52 -14.17 -4.35
N TRP A 104 10.19 -14.23 -4.37
CA TRP A 104 9.36 -14.28 -3.17
C TRP A 104 9.73 -15.44 -2.25
N SER A 105 9.99 -15.12 -1.00
CA SER A 105 10.34 -16.08 0.05
C SER A 105 9.20 -16.23 1.07
N SER A 106 9.17 -17.36 1.77
CA SER A 106 8.33 -17.56 2.96
C SER A 106 9.01 -17.11 4.26
N ARG A 107 10.23 -16.56 4.16
CA ARG A 107 11.06 -16.14 5.30
C ARG A 107 11.57 -14.72 5.11
N LEU A 108 11.82 -14.06 6.23
CA LEU A 108 12.57 -12.81 6.25
C LEU A 108 14.03 -13.06 5.86
N SER A 109 14.59 -12.11 5.12
CA SER A 109 16.03 -11.96 4.93
C SER A 109 16.41 -10.54 5.35
N ARG A 110 17.60 -10.39 5.93
CA ARG A 110 18.20 -9.10 6.30
C ARG A 110 19.33 -8.69 5.35
N ASP A 111 19.80 -9.61 4.51
CA ASP A 111 20.86 -9.36 3.54
C ASP A 111 20.56 -10.09 2.21
N PRO A 112 20.07 -9.37 1.18
CA PRO A 112 19.45 -8.05 1.30
C PRO A 112 18.14 -8.12 2.12
N GLN A 113 17.80 -7.04 2.83
CA GLN A 113 16.54 -6.93 3.56
C GLN A 113 15.34 -7.04 2.61
N ASN A 114 14.34 -7.85 2.95
CA ASN A 114 13.19 -8.14 2.08
C ASN A 114 11.81 -7.73 2.65
N TYR A 115 11.80 -6.81 3.62
CA TYR A 115 10.61 -6.37 4.35
C TYR A 115 10.71 -4.91 4.78
N VAL A 116 9.59 -4.32 5.17
CA VAL A 116 9.51 -3.05 5.89
C VAL A 116 9.17 -3.29 7.37
N VAL A 117 9.69 -2.45 8.25
CA VAL A 117 9.46 -2.55 9.70
C VAL A 117 8.31 -1.61 10.09
N LEU A 118 7.18 -2.17 10.51
CA LEU A 118 6.03 -1.40 10.98
C LEU A 118 6.07 -1.20 12.50
N PRO A 119 5.45 -0.13 13.03
CA PRO A 119 4.88 1.01 12.30
C PRO A 119 5.93 2.06 11.89
N ARG A 120 7.23 1.79 12.10
CA ARG A 120 8.31 2.76 11.82
C ARG A 120 8.36 3.17 10.36
N GLN A 121 8.16 2.25 9.42
CA GLN A 121 7.83 2.56 8.04
C GLN A 121 6.32 2.88 7.97
N PRO A 122 5.93 4.12 7.66
CA PRO A 122 4.52 4.53 7.67
C PRO A 122 3.77 4.20 6.37
N TRP A 123 4.49 4.11 5.23
CA TRP A 123 3.93 3.79 3.92
C TRP A 123 4.98 3.23 2.95
N LEU A 124 4.53 2.77 1.78
CA LEU A 124 5.36 2.35 0.65
C LEU A 124 4.68 2.68 -0.70
N ASP A 125 5.26 3.60 -1.46
CA ASP A 125 4.73 4.03 -2.77
C ASP A 125 5.17 3.16 -3.96
N GLY A 126 6.20 2.33 -3.80
CA GLY A 126 6.85 1.71 -4.94
C GLY A 126 7.92 0.69 -4.62
N ILE A 127 8.58 0.21 -5.67
CA ILE A 127 9.74 -0.68 -5.55
C ILE A 127 10.98 0.12 -5.14
N LYS A 128 11.84 -0.47 -4.30
CA LYS A 128 13.10 0.12 -3.84
C LYS A 128 14.17 0.11 -4.94
N SER A 129 14.05 1.05 -5.88
CA SER A 129 14.85 1.11 -7.11
C SER A 129 16.08 2.04 -7.03
N GLY A 130 16.22 2.85 -5.98
CA GLY A 130 17.35 3.79 -5.86
C GLY A 130 17.62 4.24 -4.42
N LYS A 131 18.73 4.94 -4.21
CA LYS A 131 19.07 5.52 -2.90
C LYS A 131 18.17 6.72 -2.61
N GLY A 132 17.45 6.68 -1.49
CA GLY A 132 16.44 7.66 -1.09
C GLY A 132 15.24 7.75 -2.02
N THR A 133 15.07 6.79 -2.93
CA THR A 133 14.00 6.83 -3.94
C THR A 133 13.35 5.47 -4.16
N VAL A 134 12.10 5.52 -4.61
CA VAL A 134 11.31 4.38 -5.08
C VAL A 134 10.69 4.70 -6.44
N ARG A 135 10.34 3.66 -7.21
CA ARG A 135 9.54 3.79 -8.44
C ARG A 135 8.11 3.32 -8.19
N GLN A 136 7.15 4.20 -8.49
CA GLN A 136 5.74 4.07 -8.13
C GLN A 136 5.13 2.73 -8.56
N PHE A 137 4.25 2.15 -7.73
CA PHE A 137 3.44 1.01 -8.15
C PHE A 137 2.40 1.43 -9.18
N VAL A 138 2.46 0.86 -10.38
CA VAL A 138 1.52 1.13 -11.49
C VAL A 138 0.92 -0.17 -12.00
N ALA A 139 -0.40 -0.19 -12.24
CA ALA A 139 -1.07 -1.38 -12.78
C ALA A 139 -0.80 -1.57 -14.27
N LEU A 140 -0.38 -2.77 -14.64
CA LEU A 140 -0.12 -3.19 -16.02
C LEU A 140 -0.76 -4.55 -16.31
N PRO A 141 -1.15 -4.81 -17.58
CA PRO A 141 -1.67 -6.11 -17.95
C PRO A 141 -0.52 -7.12 -17.97
N LEU A 142 -0.82 -8.37 -17.63
CA LEU A 142 0.14 -9.47 -17.85
C LEU A 142 0.23 -9.81 -19.35
N GLY A 143 1.35 -10.41 -19.75
CA GLY A 143 1.68 -10.83 -21.11
C GLY A 143 2.49 -9.84 -21.94
N LEU A 144 2.84 -8.67 -21.41
CA LEU A 144 3.65 -7.65 -22.12
C LEU A 144 5.14 -7.70 -21.74
N GLY A 145 5.49 -8.39 -20.65
CA GLY A 145 6.82 -8.34 -20.05
C GLY A 145 7.13 -7.00 -19.37
N ALA A 146 6.11 -6.17 -19.13
CA ALA A 146 6.25 -4.80 -18.63
C ALA A 146 6.14 -4.73 -17.09
N THR A 147 5.53 -5.73 -16.44
CA THR A 147 5.46 -5.78 -14.98
C THR A 147 6.84 -6.00 -14.36
N VAL A 148 6.98 -5.70 -13.07
CA VAL A 148 8.20 -6.00 -12.31
C VAL A 148 8.52 -7.49 -12.39
N GLU A 149 7.49 -8.35 -12.29
CA GLU A 149 7.62 -9.80 -12.47
C GLU A 149 8.21 -10.13 -13.84
N GLY A 150 7.62 -9.61 -14.92
CA GLY A 150 8.08 -9.83 -16.30
C GLY A 150 9.52 -9.41 -16.53
N GLN A 151 9.88 -8.22 -16.05
CA GLN A 151 11.22 -7.67 -16.25
C GLN A 151 12.30 -8.39 -15.43
N VAL A 152 11.98 -8.82 -14.19
CA VAL A 152 12.96 -9.45 -13.29
C VAL A 152 13.08 -10.96 -13.55
N THR A 153 11.97 -11.62 -13.87
CA THR A 153 11.92 -13.09 -13.96
C THR A 153 11.84 -13.62 -15.39
N GLY A 154 11.42 -12.78 -16.34
CA GLY A 154 11.08 -13.20 -17.71
C GLY A 154 9.70 -13.84 -17.86
N GLU A 155 8.93 -13.99 -16.77
CA GLU A 155 7.59 -14.57 -16.76
C GLU A 155 6.55 -13.56 -16.23
N GLU A 156 5.27 -13.73 -16.56
CA GLU A 156 4.17 -12.92 -16.01
C GLU A 156 3.00 -13.85 -15.64
N THR A 157 3.26 -14.73 -14.67
CA THR A 157 2.39 -15.84 -14.29
C THR A 157 1.47 -15.50 -13.13
N TRP A 158 1.95 -14.66 -12.21
CA TRP A 158 1.30 -14.43 -10.92
C TRP A 158 0.52 -13.12 -10.89
N GLY A 159 1.14 -12.02 -11.31
CA GLY A 159 0.63 -10.67 -11.13
C GLY A 159 0.30 -10.34 -9.67
N GLY A 160 -0.59 -9.38 -9.49
CA GLY A 160 -1.09 -8.98 -8.17
C GLY A 160 -0.02 -8.54 -7.18
N ILE A 161 -0.43 -8.43 -5.93
CA ILE A 161 0.43 -8.10 -4.78
C ILE A 161 0.37 -9.25 -3.78
N GLN A 162 1.50 -9.57 -3.16
CA GLN A 162 1.59 -10.54 -2.07
C GLN A 162 2.02 -9.83 -0.79
N LEU A 163 1.33 -10.11 0.30
CA LEU A 163 1.65 -9.58 1.62
C LEU A 163 1.89 -10.72 2.60
N GLN A 164 2.95 -10.61 3.40
CA GLN A 164 3.28 -11.52 4.50
C GLN A 164 3.72 -10.72 5.71
N ALA A 165 3.07 -10.92 6.85
CA ALA A 165 3.43 -10.26 8.11
C ALA A 165 4.09 -11.26 9.06
N PHE A 166 5.17 -10.83 9.69
CA PHE A 166 5.89 -11.55 10.73
C PHE A 166 5.79 -10.72 12.00
N ALA A 167 5.19 -11.30 13.04
CA ALA A 167 5.07 -10.66 14.34
C ALA A 167 6.40 -10.74 15.10
N LEU A 168 6.54 -9.90 16.12
CA LEU A 168 7.58 -10.09 17.12
C LEU A 168 7.40 -11.44 17.85
N THR A 169 8.50 -12.01 18.33
CA THR A 169 8.48 -13.08 19.33
C THR A 169 7.82 -12.59 20.61
N GLU A 170 7.29 -13.50 21.42
CA GLU A 170 6.59 -13.15 22.65
C GLU A 170 7.46 -12.29 23.61
N SER A 171 8.74 -12.64 23.75
CA SER A 171 9.70 -11.89 24.55
C SER A 171 9.97 -10.48 23.99
N ALA A 172 10.18 -10.35 22.68
CA ALA A 172 10.44 -9.06 22.05
C ALA A 172 9.19 -8.17 22.08
N LEU A 173 8.00 -8.75 21.87
CA LEU A 173 6.72 -8.05 21.98
C LEU A 173 6.47 -7.57 23.41
N GLY A 174 6.74 -8.40 24.42
CA GLY A 174 6.63 -8.04 25.83
C GLY A 174 7.55 -6.87 26.20
N ALA A 175 8.81 -6.92 25.76
CA ALA A 175 9.77 -5.84 25.96
C ALA A 175 9.31 -4.53 25.31
N TRP A 176 8.85 -4.60 24.05
CA TRP A 176 8.34 -3.42 23.34
C TRP A 176 7.10 -2.82 24.03
N ARG A 177 6.13 -3.65 24.44
CA ARG A 177 4.92 -3.18 25.15
C ARG A 177 5.27 -2.50 26.48
N ALA A 178 6.24 -3.04 27.22
CA ALA A 178 6.71 -2.43 28.47
C ALA A 178 7.39 -1.07 28.22
N GLU A 179 8.17 -0.96 27.15
CA GLU A 179 8.79 0.31 26.75
C GLU A 179 7.73 1.37 26.36
N GLU A 180 6.75 0.99 25.56
CA GLU A 180 5.64 1.87 25.16
C GLU A 180 4.80 2.32 26.36
N ALA A 181 4.53 1.41 27.31
CA ALA A 181 3.84 1.75 28.55
C ALA A 181 4.64 2.80 29.35
N ARG A 182 5.97 2.62 29.48
CA ARG A 182 6.85 3.58 30.14
C ARG A 182 6.87 4.93 29.43
N LYS A 183 6.91 4.96 28.09
CA LYS A 183 6.84 6.21 27.31
C LYS A 183 5.51 6.93 27.52
N ARG A 184 4.39 6.21 27.50
CA ARG A 184 3.05 6.78 27.76
C ARG A 184 2.94 7.35 29.18
N GLU A 185 3.46 6.65 30.18
CA GLU A 185 3.49 7.12 31.56
C GLU A 185 4.35 8.38 31.71
N ALA A 186 5.55 8.40 31.10
CA ALA A 186 6.42 9.58 31.09
C ALA A 186 5.75 10.78 30.40
N ALA A 187 5.13 10.56 29.24
CA ALA A 187 4.39 11.60 28.52
C ALA A 187 3.21 12.13 29.35
N ALA A 188 2.43 11.26 29.99
CA ALA A 188 1.33 11.65 30.87
C ALA A 188 1.79 12.48 32.07
N ARG A 189 2.99 12.22 32.61
CA ARG A 189 3.60 13.01 33.70
C ARG A 189 4.15 14.36 33.23
N ALA A 190 4.48 14.50 31.95
CA ALA A 190 5.00 15.74 31.38
C ALA A 190 3.90 16.75 30.98
N VAL A 191 2.63 16.35 30.95
CA VAL A 191 1.49 17.25 30.71
C VAL A 191 1.12 17.95 32.03
N PRO A 192 1.22 19.29 32.14
CA PRO A 192 0.77 20.00 33.33
C PRO A 192 -0.75 19.87 33.49
N PRO A 193 -1.30 19.85 34.71
CA PRO A 193 -2.74 19.78 34.91
C PRO A 193 -3.43 20.97 34.22
N ALA A 194 -4.43 20.68 33.40
CA ALA A 194 -5.26 21.71 32.78
C ALA A 194 -5.95 22.53 33.88
N PRO A 195 -5.94 23.89 33.81
CA PRO A 195 -6.76 24.69 34.70
C PRO A 195 -8.23 24.50 34.34
N GLY A 196 -9.04 24.09 35.32
CA GLY A 196 -10.47 24.41 35.43
C GLY A 196 -11.38 23.98 34.29
N GLY A 197 -12.20 22.97 34.54
CA GLY A 197 -13.19 22.48 33.57
C GLY A 197 -14.20 23.54 33.11
N MET A 198 -14.62 23.40 31.86
CA MET A 198 -15.94 23.84 31.43
C MET A 198 -16.51 22.76 30.50
N GLN A 199 -17.60 22.16 30.96
CA GLN A 199 -18.32 21.07 30.33
C GLN A 199 -19.13 21.64 29.16
N TRP A 200 -18.69 21.38 27.92
CA TRP A 200 -19.47 21.73 26.73
C TRP A 200 -20.48 20.61 26.44
N MET A 201 -21.76 20.88 26.74
CA MET A 201 -22.90 20.13 26.23
C MET A 201 -23.17 20.59 24.79
N GLY A 202 -22.98 19.70 23.81
CA GLY A 202 -23.47 19.86 22.44
C GLY A 202 -24.76 19.04 22.23
N PRO A 203 -25.71 19.50 21.39
CA PRO A 203 -27.03 18.90 21.34
C PRO A 203 -27.06 17.59 20.54
N SER A 204 -27.89 16.68 21.04
CA SER A 204 -28.42 15.51 20.36
C SER A 204 -29.28 15.89 19.15
N GLY A 205 -29.03 15.28 18.00
CA GLY A 205 -29.92 15.32 16.85
C GLY A 205 -29.75 14.04 16.03
N GLY A 206 -30.77 13.17 16.06
CA GLY A 206 -30.85 11.98 15.22
C GLY A 206 -31.79 12.21 14.05
N TYR A 207 -31.51 11.54 12.93
CA TYR A 207 -32.51 11.06 11.96
C TYR A 207 -31.93 9.81 11.29
N GLY A 208 -32.71 8.74 11.26
CA GLY A 208 -32.44 7.55 10.44
C GLY A 208 -33.38 7.49 9.24
N ALA A 209 -33.01 6.72 8.21
CA ALA A 209 -33.89 5.87 7.42
C ALA A 209 -33.07 4.95 6.47
N ALA A 210 -33.72 3.85 6.10
CA ALA A 210 -33.22 2.55 5.63
C ALA A 210 -33.10 2.43 4.08
N PRO A 211 -32.66 1.27 3.52
CA PRO A 211 -32.18 1.11 2.14
C PRO A 211 -33.27 0.65 1.15
N MET A 212 -32.92 0.60 -0.15
CA MET A 212 -33.75 0.00 -1.22
C MET A 212 -32.96 -1.03 -2.04
N PRO A 213 -33.61 -2.09 -2.57
CA PRO A 213 -32.96 -3.24 -3.19
C PRO A 213 -32.88 -3.17 -4.72
N ALA A 214 -32.01 -3.98 -5.33
CA ALA A 214 -32.09 -4.38 -6.73
C ALA A 214 -31.81 -5.89 -6.89
N ALA A 215 -32.61 -6.53 -7.74
CA ALA A 215 -32.70 -7.98 -7.99
C ALA A 215 -31.72 -8.45 -9.10
N PRO A 216 -31.48 -9.77 -9.26
CA PRO A 216 -30.39 -10.28 -10.09
C PRO A 216 -30.79 -10.47 -11.56
N GLY A 217 -29.87 -10.16 -12.47
CA GLY A 217 -29.91 -10.55 -13.88
C GLY A 217 -28.95 -11.71 -14.15
N ALA A 218 -29.37 -12.66 -14.98
CA ALA A 218 -28.66 -13.90 -15.30
C ALA A 218 -27.30 -13.67 -15.99
N ALA A 219 -26.33 -14.54 -15.67
CA ALA A 219 -24.95 -14.48 -16.14
C ALA A 219 -24.77 -15.01 -17.58
N PRO A 220 -23.96 -14.34 -18.43
CA PRO A 220 -23.29 -14.96 -19.56
C PRO A 220 -22.06 -15.75 -19.09
N GLN A 221 -21.68 -16.76 -19.88
CA GLN A 221 -20.57 -17.68 -19.61
C GLN A 221 -19.22 -16.97 -19.42
N ALA A 222 -18.44 -17.50 -18.46
CA ALA A 222 -17.18 -16.96 -18.01
C ALA A 222 -16.10 -16.99 -19.10
N GLN A 223 -15.75 -15.82 -19.61
CA GLN A 223 -14.43 -15.60 -20.22
C GLN A 223 -13.44 -15.22 -19.12
N ALA A 224 -12.22 -15.76 -19.20
CA ALA A 224 -11.19 -15.56 -18.17
C ALA A 224 -10.94 -14.07 -17.90
N ALA A 225 -11.04 -13.65 -16.63
CA ALA A 225 -10.67 -12.31 -16.20
C ALA A 225 -9.22 -12.03 -16.60
N ARG A 226 -8.95 -10.86 -17.17
CA ARG A 226 -7.59 -10.47 -17.53
C ARG A 226 -6.89 -10.03 -16.25
N SER A 227 -6.01 -10.88 -15.71
CA SER A 227 -5.21 -10.56 -14.53
C SER A 227 -4.22 -9.43 -14.83
N MET A 228 -4.02 -8.55 -13.85
CA MET A 228 -3.01 -7.49 -13.91
C MET A 228 -1.90 -7.71 -12.88
N GLY A 229 -0.75 -7.12 -13.16
CA GLY A 229 0.40 -7.05 -12.27
C GLY A 229 0.78 -5.61 -11.98
N ILE A 230 1.86 -5.46 -11.23
CA ILE A 230 2.45 -4.15 -10.90
C ILE A 230 3.73 -3.97 -11.71
N GLY A 231 3.82 -2.84 -12.42
CA GLY A 231 5.03 -2.31 -13.02
C GLY A 231 5.61 -1.14 -12.23
N ALA A 232 6.64 -0.52 -12.79
CA ALA A 232 7.29 0.66 -12.25
C ALA A 232 6.81 1.94 -12.95
N GLY A 233 6.33 2.91 -12.19
CA GLY A 233 6.02 4.26 -12.66
C GLY A 233 7.15 5.26 -12.42
N GLY A 234 6.78 6.53 -12.29
CA GLY A 234 7.72 7.61 -12.00
C GLY A 234 8.51 7.43 -10.70
N THR A 235 9.69 8.05 -10.65
CA THR A 235 10.59 8.01 -9.50
C THR A 235 10.22 9.10 -8.50
N MET A 236 10.18 8.76 -7.20
CA MET A 236 9.90 9.73 -6.13
C MET A 236 10.86 9.59 -4.96
N ARG A 237 10.95 10.64 -4.14
CA ARG A 237 11.74 10.65 -2.91
C ARG A 237 11.01 9.89 -1.81
N GLN A 238 11.57 8.76 -1.41
CA GLN A 238 11.09 7.96 -0.29
C GLN A 238 12.21 7.06 0.21
N GLN A 239 12.45 7.09 1.52
CA GLN A 239 13.35 6.14 2.16
C GLN A 239 12.59 4.83 2.48
N VAL A 240 13.32 3.72 2.42
CA VAL A 240 12.87 2.43 2.94
C VAL A 240 13.83 2.04 4.05
N PHE A 241 13.33 1.95 5.28
CA PHE A 241 14.20 1.93 6.45
C PHE A 241 14.86 0.58 6.72
N GLN A 242 16.16 0.61 7.03
CA GLN A 242 16.94 -0.54 7.48
C GLN A 242 16.53 -0.98 8.88
N ASP A 243 16.20 -2.25 9.06
CA ASP A 243 15.80 -2.80 10.35
C ASP A 243 16.94 -2.80 11.38
N ASP A 244 16.73 -2.07 12.47
CA ASP A 244 17.66 -1.94 13.59
C ASP A 244 17.46 -3.02 14.67
N ARG A 245 16.38 -3.80 14.60
CA ARG A 245 16.11 -4.87 15.55
C ARG A 245 17.01 -6.08 15.33
N PRO A 246 17.33 -6.85 16.38
CA PRO A 246 17.89 -8.18 16.20
C PRO A 246 16.97 -9.05 15.34
N GLY A 247 17.53 -9.81 14.40
CA GLY A 247 16.72 -10.71 13.56
C GLY A 247 15.94 -11.77 14.36
N SER A 248 16.45 -12.13 15.54
CA SER A 248 15.80 -13.02 16.50
C SER A 248 14.54 -12.45 17.14
N ASP A 249 14.30 -11.14 17.02
CA ASP A 249 13.08 -10.51 17.54
C ASP A 249 11.86 -10.87 16.70
N TRP A 250 12.05 -11.25 15.43
CA TRP A 250 10.96 -11.63 14.54
C TRP A 250 10.67 -13.12 14.59
N ALA A 251 9.40 -13.48 14.46
CA ALA A 251 9.01 -14.87 14.26
C ALA A 251 9.61 -15.44 12.96
N GLU A 252 10.05 -16.71 12.98
CA GLU A 252 10.62 -17.36 11.79
C GLU A 252 9.60 -17.64 10.68
N THR A 253 8.32 -17.70 11.05
CA THR A 253 7.20 -18.00 10.14
C THR A 253 6.22 -16.84 10.13
N ALA A 254 5.68 -16.53 8.94
CA ALA A 254 4.67 -15.50 8.80
C ALA A 254 3.44 -15.81 9.67
N ALA A 255 2.97 -14.81 10.41
CA ALA A 255 1.76 -14.88 11.21
C ALA A 255 0.51 -14.92 10.30
N GLY A 256 0.59 -14.29 9.12
CA GLY A 256 -0.43 -14.39 8.09
C GLY A 256 0.06 -13.91 6.74
N ARG A 257 -0.63 -14.35 5.69
CA ARG A 257 -0.35 -14.01 4.30
C ARG A 257 -1.64 -13.77 3.53
N VAL A 258 -1.58 -12.90 2.54
CA VAL A 258 -2.71 -12.64 1.64
C VAL A 258 -2.20 -12.32 0.25
N PHE A 259 -2.93 -12.84 -0.75
CA PHE A 259 -2.76 -12.46 -2.14
C PHE A 259 -3.82 -11.41 -2.48
N VAL A 260 -3.41 -10.35 -3.17
CA VAL A 260 -4.27 -9.26 -3.61
C VAL A 260 -4.32 -9.31 -5.13
N HIS A 261 -5.48 -9.68 -5.66
CA HIS A 261 -5.73 -9.70 -7.10
C HIS A 261 -6.07 -8.30 -7.58
N LEU A 262 -5.43 -7.87 -8.67
CA LEU A 262 -5.75 -6.62 -9.35
C LEU A 262 -6.73 -6.91 -10.47
N VAL A 263 -7.89 -6.24 -10.42
CA VAL A 263 -9.02 -6.51 -11.31
C VAL A 263 -9.27 -5.31 -12.19
N THR A 264 -9.48 -5.54 -13.50
CA THR A 264 -9.88 -4.45 -14.39
C THR A 264 -11.26 -3.91 -13.99
N PRO A 265 -11.57 -2.62 -14.22
CA PRO A 265 -12.89 -2.06 -13.90
C PRO A 265 -14.08 -2.82 -14.52
N PRO A 266 -14.00 -3.32 -15.78
CA PRO A 266 -15.06 -4.19 -16.32
C PRO A 266 -15.19 -5.52 -15.58
N ASP A 267 -14.07 -6.17 -15.24
CA ASP A 267 -14.09 -7.44 -14.50
C ASP A 267 -14.60 -7.24 -13.06
N TRP A 268 -14.28 -6.12 -12.41
CA TRP A 268 -14.79 -5.79 -11.09
C TRP A 268 -16.30 -5.71 -11.08
N ARG A 269 -16.90 -4.96 -12.03
CA ARG A 269 -18.36 -4.89 -12.19
C ARG A 269 -18.97 -6.27 -12.43
N ARG A 270 -18.35 -7.05 -13.32
CA ARG A 270 -18.82 -8.40 -13.66
C ARG A 270 -18.78 -9.34 -12.45
N ILE A 271 -17.73 -9.27 -11.63
CA ILE A 271 -17.53 -10.16 -10.49
C ILE A 271 -18.42 -9.73 -9.31
N THR A 272 -18.44 -8.43 -9.00
CA THR A 272 -19.02 -7.91 -7.76
C THR A 272 -20.40 -7.29 -7.90
N GLY A 273 -20.77 -6.88 -9.11
CA GLY A 273 -21.94 -6.02 -9.36
C GLY A 273 -21.73 -4.56 -8.94
N GLU A 274 -20.59 -4.20 -8.33
CA GLU A 274 -20.30 -2.85 -7.85
C GLU A 274 -19.64 -1.99 -8.93
N GLU A 275 -19.94 -0.70 -8.93
CA GLU A 275 -19.19 0.27 -9.73
C GLU A 275 -17.81 0.52 -9.09
N PRO A 276 -16.70 0.35 -9.83
CA PRO A 276 -15.38 0.71 -9.34
C PRO A 276 -15.28 2.23 -9.20
N PRO A 277 -14.46 2.74 -8.25
CA PRO A 277 -14.20 4.16 -8.15
C PRO A 277 -13.73 4.72 -9.50
N PRO A 278 -14.16 5.91 -9.93
CA PRO A 278 -13.69 6.51 -11.17
C PRO A 278 -12.17 6.69 -11.11
N SER A 279 -11.45 6.36 -12.19
CA SER A 279 -9.98 6.50 -12.28
C SER A 279 -9.51 7.83 -11.68
N PRO A 280 -8.43 7.86 -10.88
CA PRO A 280 -8.04 9.04 -10.14
C PRO A 280 -7.49 10.02 -11.17
N VAL A 281 -8.24 11.10 -11.32
CA VAL A 281 -7.86 12.46 -11.70
C VAL A 281 -6.85 12.60 -12.84
N ASP A 282 -7.31 13.26 -13.91
CA ASP A 282 -6.50 13.93 -14.92
C ASP A 282 -5.39 14.79 -14.25
N ARG A 283 -4.12 14.55 -14.58
CA ARG A 283 -2.97 15.30 -14.04
C ARG A 283 -3.14 16.80 -14.24
N ALA A 284 -3.67 17.21 -15.39
CA ALA A 284 -3.94 18.62 -15.65
C ALA A 284 -5.01 19.17 -14.72
N ALA A 285 -6.04 18.38 -14.35
CA ALA A 285 -7.03 18.77 -13.35
C ALA A 285 -6.41 18.90 -11.96
N TYR A 286 -5.49 18.01 -11.59
CA TYR A 286 -4.75 18.08 -10.34
C TYR A 286 -3.93 19.37 -10.24
N THR A 287 -3.12 19.69 -11.26
CA THR A 287 -2.31 20.91 -11.29
C THR A 287 -3.18 22.16 -11.26
N ARG A 288 -4.28 22.20 -12.03
CA ARG A 288 -5.24 23.32 -12.00
C ARG A 288 -5.89 23.53 -10.63
N ALA A 289 -6.11 22.45 -9.88
CA ALA A 289 -6.69 22.50 -8.54
C ALA A 289 -5.70 22.98 -7.46
N GLY A 290 -4.40 23.07 -7.76
CA GLY A 290 -3.41 23.60 -6.82
C GLY A 290 -3.10 22.68 -5.63
N LEU A 291 -3.44 21.38 -5.72
CA LEU A 291 -3.34 20.42 -4.63
C LEU A 291 -1.89 20.17 -4.15
N PRO A 292 -1.68 19.79 -2.87
CA PRO A 292 -0.36 19.74 -2.25
C PRO A 292 0.49 18.55 -2.72
N TRP A 293 1.80 18.70 -2.61
CA TRP A 293 2.80 17.64 -2.79
C TRP A 293 3.58 17.49 -1.50
N PHE A 294 4.26 16.38 -1.29
CA PHE A 294 5.00 16.17 -0.05
C PHE A 294 6.47 15.86 -0.27
N ASP A 295 7.32 16.42 0.58
CA ASP A 295 8.72 16.07 0.68
C ASP A 295 8.93 15.42 2.04
N TYR A 296 9.27 14.13 2.06
CA TYR A 296 9.49 13.38 3.29
C TYR A 296 10.97 13.04 3.43
N TYR A 297 11.51 13.38 4.58
CA TYR A 297 12.85 12.98 4.98
C TYR A 297 12.88 12.74 6.48
N ASP A 298 13.48 11.62 6.88
CA ASP A 298 13.76 11.28 8.26
C ASP A 298 15.29 11.29 8.42
N GLU A 299 15.79 12.26 9.19
CA GLU A 299 17.22 12.45 9.43
C GLU A 299 17.79 11.33 10.31
N SER A 300 16.94 10.71 11.13
CA SER A 300 17.31 9.68 12.10
C SER A 300 17.28 8.26 11.52
N ALA A 301 16.68 8.08 10.34
CA ALA A 301 16.50 6.77 9.74
C ALA A 301 17.54 6.45 8.63
N GLU A 302 18.08 5.24 8.69
CA GLU A 302 18.96 4.72 7.64
C GLU A 302 18.13 4.13 6.49
N ASP A 303 18.34 4.66 5.27
CA ASP A 303 17.75 4.13 4.05
C ASP A 303 18.51 2.89 3.57
N LEU A 304 17.77 1.83 3.22
CA LEU A 304 18.35 0.64 2.61
C LEU A 304 19.06 0.97 1.30
N ALA A 305 20.16 0.27 1.04
CA ALA A 305 20.80 0.29 -0.27
C ALA A 305 19.83 -0.27 -1.34
N PRO A 306 19.74 0.36 -2.53
CA PRO A 306 19.01 -0.24 -3.64
C PRO A 306 19.72 -1.52 -4.13
N THR A 307 18.97 -2.39 -4.78
CA THR A 307 19.54 -3.55 -5.49
C THR A 307 19.62 -3.28 -6.98
N ASP A 308 20.64 -3.83 -7.65
CA ASP A 308 20.80 -3.71 -9.11
C ASP A 308 19.55 -4.24 -9.83
N THR A 309 18.94 -5.30 -9.30
CA THR A 309 17.73 -5.91 -9.83
C THR A 309 16.57 -4.91 -9.93
N LEU A 310 16.24 -4.20 -8.84
CA LEU A 310 15.15 -3.22 -8.87
C LEU A 310 15.56 -1.90 -9.56
N GLY A 311 16.85 -1.53 -9.50
CA GLY A 311 17.38 -0.38 -10.23
C GLY A 311 17.27 -0.52 -11.75
N ALA A 312 17.40 -1.74 -12.26
CA ALA A 312 17.30 -2.07 -13.68
C ALA A 312 15.86 -2.13 -14.23
N VAL A 313 14.83 -2.15 -13.36
CA VAL A 313 13.43 -2.20 -13.80
C VAL A 313 13.06 -0.92 -14.53
N LYS A 314 12.75 -1.05 -15.82
CA LYS A 314 12.33 0.03 -16.70
C LYS A 314 10.90 0.48 -16.41
N PRO A 315 10.59 1.76 -16.65
CA PRO A 315 9.28 2.29 -16.37
C PRO A 315 8.24 1.81 -17.40
N ALA A 316 6.97 1.87 -17.03
CA ALA A 316 5.85 1.32 -17.80
C ALA A 316 5.68 1.94 -19.21
N GLY A 317 6.09 3.19 -19.41
CA GLY A 317 5.99 3.93 -20.66
C GLY A 317 6.86 3.36 -21.77
N ASP A 318 7.93 2.62 -21.45
CA ASP A 318 8.72 1.88 -22.44
C ASP A 318 7.88 0.85 -23.23
N TRP A 319 6.74 0.40 -22.68
CA TRP A 319 5.80 -0.52 -23.34
C TRP A 319 4.51 0.15 -23.79
N LEU A 320 3.96 1.07 -22.98
CA LEU A 320 2.63 1.65 -23.20
C LEU A 320 2.67 3.06 -23.80
N GLY A 321 3.86 3.58 -24.07
CA GLY A 321 4.09 4.97 -24.44
C GLY A 321 4.02 5.92 -23.25
N ASP A 322 4.52 7.13 -23.46
CA ASP A 322 4.50 8.19 -22.45
C ASP A 322 3.09 8.73 -22.19
N ASP A 323 2.95 9.58 -21.18
CA ASP A 323 1.78 10.45 -21.09
C ASP A 323 1.81 11.48 -22.21
N HIS A 324 0.68 11.66 -22.89
CA HIS A 324 0.55 12.71 -23.91
C HIS A 324 0.42 14.11 -23.31
N GLU A 325 0.15 14.20 -22.01
CA GLU A 325 0.03 15.47 -21.30
C GLU A 325 1.38 15.91 -20.72
N PRO A 326 1.84 17.14 -21.05
CA PRO A 326 3.12 17.63 -20.55
C PRO A 326 3.10 17.79 -19.03
N TRP A 327 4.17 17.32 -18.39
CA TRP A 327 4.38 17.50 -16.96
C TRP A 327 4.53 18.98 -16.61
N GLN A 328 3.74 19.44 -15.63
CA GLN A 328 3.90 20.73 -14.98
C GLN A 328 4.40 20.50 -13.57
N ALA A 329 5.64 20.90 -13.30
CA ALA A 329 6.23 20.76 -11.97
C ALA A 329 5.43 21.57 -10.94
N PRO A 330 5.21 21.04 -9.72
CA PRO A 330 4.53 21.79 -8.69
C PRO A 330 5.31 23.04 -8.28
N GLY A 331 4.59 24.10 -7.95
CA GLY A 331 5.19 25.28 -7.34
C GLY A 331 5.66 24.98 -5.92
N ALA A 332 6.71 25.67 -5.46
CA ALA A 332 7.29 25.44 -4.13
C ALA A 332 6.28 25.56 -2.98
N HIS A 333 5.26 26.41 -3.11
CA HIS A 333 4.19 26.60 -2.11
C HIS A 333 3.26 25.39 -1.96
N GLN A 334 3.19 24.54 -2.99
CA GLN A 334 2.40 23.31 -2.98
C GLN A 334 3.14 22.18 -2.26
N ILE A 335 4.47 22.23 -2.18
CA ILE A 335 5.29 21.20 -1.53
C ILE A 335 5.28 21.42 -0.02
N LYS A 336 4.77 20.43 0.73
CA LYS A 336 4.69 20.43 2.19
C LYS A 336 5.72 19.44 2.75
N PRO A 337 6.56 19.86 3.72
CA PRO A 337 7.48 18.93 4.38
C PRO A 337 6.71 17.97 5.29
N LEU A 338 7.10 16.69 5.28
CA LEU A 338 6.69 15.63 6.19
C LEU A 338 7.92 15.09 6.94
N GLY A 339 7.72 14.45 8.09
CA GLY A 339 8.81 13.90 8.92
C GLY A 339 9.36 14.93 9.89
N ASP A 340 10.68 14.88 10.16
CA ASP A 340 11.34 15.72 11.18
C ASP A 340 11.25 17.23 10.89
N ALA A 341 11.14 17.58 9.61
CA ALA A 341 10.97 18.95 9.14
C ALA A 341 9.49 19.41 9.02
N GLY A 342 8.52 18.53 9.29
CA GLY A 342 7.10 18.74 9.02
C GLY A 342 6.19 18.67 10.24
N LYS A 343 5.02 19.31 10.17
CA LYS A 343 3.92 19.06 11.14
C LYS A 343 3.18 17.78 10.73
N PRO A 344 2.58 17.02 11.65
CA PRO A 344 1.69 15.91 11.29
C PRO A 344 0.59 16.42 10.36
N VAL A 345 0.43 15.80 9.19
CA VAL A 345 -0.67 16.09 8.25
C VAL A 345 -1.72 15.00 8.45
N ALA A 346 -2.94 15.39 8.86
CA ALA A 346 -4.05 14.47 9.03
C ALA A 346 -4.78 14.22 7.70
N ASP A 347 -5.47 13.09 7.63
CA ASP A 347 -6.37 12.78 6.52
C ASP A 347 -7.52 13.81 6.50
N GLY A 348 -7.65 14.57 5.42
CA GLY A 348 -8.61 15.67 5.28
C GLY A 348 -8.02 17.08 5.39
N ASP A 349 -6.76 17.24 5.81
CA ASP A 349 -6.08 18.55 5.93
C ASP A 349 -5.35 18.97 4.62
N TRP A 350 -5.85 18.54 3.46
CA TRP A 350 -5.35 18.92 2.12
C TRP A 350 -5.98 20.21 1.58
#